data_AF-A0A9X2QIV3-F1
#
_entry.id   AF-A0A9X2QIV3-F1
#
_cell.length_a   1.000
_cell.length_b   1.000
_cell.length_c   1.000
_cell.angle_alpha   90.00
_cell.angle_beta   90.00
_cell.angle_gamma   90.00
#
_symmetry.space_group_name_H-M   'P 1'
#
loop_
_entity.id
_entity.type
_entity.pdbx_description
1 polymer ?
#
loop_
_entity_poly.entity_id
_entity_poly.type
_entity_poly.pdbx_seq_one_letter_code
_entity_poly.pdbx_strand_id
1 'polypeptide(L)'
;MKRRIRSFFARPGSLLLVLVIVLAAGWLHRAVFSAEGGVSSAPESQRTVVVGLTESPSEPGELHGTLVAGDLPSGVHEAEVLSDRDCAPDSEGISHCLNELDLGTNRITIRHHHRMREVPCLRPGETVTVMNEATYEARRSS
;
A
#
# COMPACT_ATOMS: atom_id res chain seq x y z
N MET A 1 77.35 1.40 53.93
CA MET A 1 76.77 0.04 53.75
C MET A 1 75.89 0.02 52.51
N LYS A 2 76.12 -0.96 51.62
CA LYS A 2 75.28 -1.27 50.45
C LYS A 2 73.92 -1.79 50.91
N ARG A 3 72.83 -1.40 50.23
CA ARG A 3 71.72 -2.28 49.85
C ARG A 3 71.01 -1.70 48.63
N ARG A 4 71.04 -2.48 47.55
CA ARG A 4 70.29 -2.28 46.29
C ARG A 4 68.83 -2.68 46.52
N ILE A 5 67.90 -2.21 45.67
CA ILE A 5 67.09 -3.06 44.75
C ILE A 5 65.82 -2.34 44.22
N ARG A 6 65.76 -2.28 42.88
CA ARG A 6 64.64 -2.30 41.91
C ARG A 6 63.70 -1.10 41.76
N SER A 7 64.02 -0.35 40.72
CA SER A 7 63.14 0.32 39.78
C SER A 7 62.02 -0.58 39.23
N PHE A 8 60.77 -0.07 39.27
CA PHE A 8 59.67 -0.54 38.43
C PHE A 8 59.39 0.54 37.38
N PHE A 9 59.64 0.15 36.12
CA PHE A 9 59.26 0.83 34.90
C PHE A 9 57.85 0.36 34.50
N ALA A 10 56.92 1.27 34.20
CA ALA A 10 55.78 1.04 33.31
C ALA A 10 55.26 2.42 32.86
N ARG A 11 55.84 3.00 31.80
CA ARG A 11 55.45 2.94 30.37
C ARG A 11 54.16 3.73 30.02
N PRO A 12 54.24 4.77 29.16
CA PRO A 12 53.17 5.70 28.81
C PRO A 12 52.22 5.13 27.74
N GLY A 13 51.69 3.92 27.96
CA GLY A 13 50.85 3.20 26.99
C GLY A 13 49.33 3.30 27.20
N SER A 14 48.86 3.86 28.32
CA SER A 14 47.44 3.80 28.70
C SER A 14 46.57 4.92 28.14
N LEU A 15 47.14 6.03 27.70
CA LEU A 15 46.35 7.18 27.22
C LEU A 15 45.90 7.03 25.76
N LEU A 16 46.61 6.23 24.96
CA LEU A 16 46.25 6.00 23.56
C LEU A 16 45.07 5.00 23.42
N LEU A 17 44.91 4.08 24.38
CA LEU A 17 43.81 3.11 24.37
C LEU A 17 42.45 3.77 24.65
N VAL A 18 42.41 4.79 25.51
CA VAL A 18 41.16 5.50 25.87
C VAL A 18 40.67 6.37 24.70
N LEU A 19 41.57 6.98 23.93
CA LEU A 19 41.20 7.80 22.76
C LEU A 19 40.61 6.95 21.61
N VAL A 20 41.12 5.73 21.42
CA VAL A 20 40.59 4.78 20.42
C VAL A 20 39.15 4.33 20.78
N ILE A 21 38.85 4.15 22.07
CA ILE A 21 37.50 3.76 22.52
C ILE A 21 36.48 4.89 22.28
N VAL A 22 36.86 6.15 22.51
CA VAL A 22 35.95 7.29 22.30
C VAL A 22 35.70 7.56 20.80
N LEU A 23 36.69 7.35 19.94
CA LEU A 23 36.51 7.48 18.48
C LEU A 23 35.75 6.30 17.87
N ALA A 24 35.89 5.08 18.39
CA ALA A 24 35.07 3.93 17.97
C ALA A 24 33.59 4.07 18.38
N ALA A 25 33.31 4.73 19.51
CA ALA A 25 31.93 4.99 19.96
C ALA A 25 31.20 6.05 19.10
N GLY A 26 31.94 6.93 18.41
CA GLY A 26 31.37 7.92 17.48
C GLY A 26 30.89 7.30 16.15
N TRP A 27 31.41 6.13 15.78
CA TRP A 27 30.96 5.38 14.60
C TRP A 27 29.81 4.41 14.88
N LEU A 28 29.36 4.30 16.14
CA LEU A 28 28.19 3.52 16.53
C LEU A 28 26.91 4.37 16.73
N HIS A 29 27.01 5.70 16.74
CA HIS A 29 25.84 6.58 16.90
C HIS A 29 25.12 6.94 15.59
N ARG A 30 25.46 6.29 14.47
CA ARG A 30 24.74 6.44 13.20
C ARG A 30 23.68 5.36 12.94
N ALA A 31 23.25 4.67 13.98
CA ALA A 31 22.21 3.64 13.91
C ALA A 31 20.98 3.93 14.81
N VAL A 32 20.80 5.17 15.27
CA VAL A 32 19.65 5.57 16.12
C VAL A 32 18.58 6.37 15.34
N PHE A 33 18.80 6.65 14.06
CA PHE A 33 17.78 7.23 13.18
C PHE A 33 17.59 6.36 11.95
N SER A 34 16.89 5.24 12.10
CA SER A 34 16.15 4.60 11.02
C SER A 34 15.21 3.58 11.62
N ALA A 35 13.99 3.57 11.12
CA ALA A 35 12.87 2.76 11.57
C ALA A 35 12.21 3.24 12.88
N GLU A 36 11.68 4.48 12.85
CA GLU A 36 10.24 4.53 13.10
C GLU A 36 9.64 3.68 11.99
N GLY A 37 9.36 2.42 12.34
CA GLY A 37 8.63 1.52 11.49
C GLY A 37 7.31 2.19 11.20
N GLY A 38 7.26 2.90 10.07
CA GLY A 38 6.02 3.08 9.35
C GLY A 38 5.39 1.71 9.34
N VAL A 39 4.23 1.61 9.96
CA VAL A 39 3.39 0.44 9.83
C VAL A 39 3.19 0.33 8.34
N SER A 40 4.01 -0.50 7.69
CA SER A 40 3.73 -0.99 6.36
C SER A 40 2.57 -1.94 6.59
N SER A 41 1.39 -1.35 6.75
CA SER A 41 0.13 -2.01 6.51
C SER A 41 0.35 -2.67 5.17
N ALA A 42 0.50 -4.00 5.14
CA ALA A 42 0.27 -4.71 3.90
C ALA A 42 -1.05 -4.13 3.37
N PRO A 43 -1.11 -3.63 2.12
CA PRO A 43 -2.34 -3.05 1.62
C PRO A 43 -3.42 -4.09 1.90
N GLU A 44 -4.40 -3.70 2.70
CA GLU A 44 -5.64 -4.45 2.87
C GLU A 44 -6.04 -4.85 1.46
N SER A 45 -6.03 -6.16 1.17
CA SER A 45 -5.86 -6.71 -0.18
C SER A 45 -6.62 -5.87 -1.20
N GLN A 46 -5.89 -5.03 -1.93
CA GLN A 46 -6.49 -3.93 -2.67
C GLN A 46 -7.52 -4.52 -3.63
N ARG A 47 -8.77 -4.06 -3.52
CA ARG A 47 -9.87 -4.65 -4.30
C ARG A 47 -9.64 -4.35 -5.77
N THR A 48 -9.93 -5.33 -6.61
CA THR A 48 -9.83 -5.20 -8.08
C THR A 48 -11.22 -5.04 -8.68
N VAL A 49 -11.39 -4.01 -9.51
CA VAL A 49 -12.60 -3.72 -10.27
C VAL A 49 -12.32 -3.93 -11.76
N VAL A 50 -13.03 -4.89 -12.35
CA VAL A 50 -13.03 -5.15 -13.79
C VAL A 50 -14.16 -4.34 -14.42
N VAL A 51 -13.81 -3.44 -15.32
CA VAL A 51 -14.76 -2.55 -15.98
C VAL A 51 -15.05 -3.05 -17.39
N GLY A 52 -16.33 -3.25 -17.71
CA GLY A 52 -16.82 -3.75 -18.99
C GLY A 52 -18.28 -3.38 -19.21
N LEU A 53 -18.99 -4.13 -20.05
CA LEU A 53 -20.45 -4.07 -20.13
C LEU A 53 -21.01 -5.27 -19.38
N THR A 54 -21.37 -5.09 -18.11
CA THR A 54 -21.82 -6.19 -17.25
C THR A 54 -22.97 -5.76 -16.37
N GLU A 55 -24.12 -6.42 -16.57
CA GLU A 55 -25.33 -6.21 -15.78
C GLU A 55 -25.41 -7.15 -14.58
N SER A 56 -24.52 -8.16 -14.51
CA SER A 56 -24.47 -9.12 -13.41
C SER A 56 -23.90 -8.49 -12.14
N PRO A 57 -24.50 -8.75 -10.96
CA PRO A 57 -23.92 -8.34 -9.69
C PRO A 57 -22.56 -8.97 -9.45
N SER A 58 -21.67 -8.20 -8.82
CA SER A 58 -20.35 -8.64 -8.37
C SER A 58 -20.45 -9.69 -7.28
N GLU A 59 -19.47 -10.60 -7.27
CA GLU A 59 -19.31 -11.66 -6.27
C GLU A 59 -18.05 -11.39 -5.42
N PRO A 60 -17.93 -11.96 -4.21
CA PRO A 60 -16.75 -11.76 -3.38
C PRO A 60 -15.44 -12.10 -4.09
N GLY A 61 -14.49 -11.15 -4.09
CA GLY A 61 -13.16 -11.31 -4.69
C GLY A 61 -13.06 -10.83 -6.14
N GLU A 62 -14.17 -10.62 -6.84
CA GLU A 62 -14.19 -10.17 -8.23
C GLU A 62 -15.27 -9.09 -8.42
N LEU A 63 -14.86 -7.82 -8.42
CA LEU A 63 -15.77 -6.71 -8.58
C LEU A 63 -15.90 -6.33 -10.05
N HIS A 64 -17.13 -6.12 -10.49
CA HIS A 64 -17.47 -5.78 -11.86
C HIS A 64 -18.25 -4.46 -11.92
N GLY A 65 -17.89 -3.61 -12.87
CA GLY A 65 -18.56 -2.34 -13.10
C GLY A 65 -18.90 -2.11 -14.56
N THR A 66 -20.09 -1.58 -14.82
CA THR A 66 -20.43 -1.05 -16.15
C THR A 66 -19.89 0.37 -16.32
N LEU A 67 -19.13 0.63 -17.39
CA LEU A 67 -18.67 1.99 -17.69
C LEU A 67 -19.85 2.88 -18.10
N VAL A 68 -20.08 3.96 -17.35
CA VAL A 68 -21.16 4.93 -17.60
C VAL A 68 -20.63 6.18 -18.31
N ALA A 69 -19.44 6.65 -17.94
CA ALA A 69 -18.83 7.84 -18.53
C ALA A 69 -17.30 7.83 -18.39
N GLY A 70 -16.63 8.60 -19.25
CA GLY A 70 -15.17 8.68 -19.33
C GLY A 70 -14.57 7.55 -20.18
N ASP A 71 -13.24 7.52 -20.25
CA ASP A 71 -12.48 6.54 -21.03
C ASP A 71 -11.56 5.78 -20.10
N LEU A 72 -11.67 4.45 -20.02
CA LEU A 72 -10.72 3.63 -19.28
C LEU A 72 -9.62 3.13 -20.23
N PRO A 73 -8.36 3.59 -20.09
CA PRO A 73 -7.28 3.10 -20.94
C PRO A 73 -7.01 1.61 -20.70
N SER A 74 -6.44 0.93 -21.70
CA SER A 74 -5.95 -0.44 -21.54
C SER A 74 -4.90 -0.55 -20.45
N GLY A 75 -4.77 -1.72 -19.84
CA GLY A 75 -3.81 -1.97 -18.77
C GLY A 75 -4.47 -1.90 -17.40
N VAL A 76 -3.61 -1.86 -16.38
CA VAL A 76 -4.01 -1.85 -14.97
C VAL A 76 -3.65 -0.51 -14.37
N HIS A 77 -4.64 0.08 -13.71
CA HIS A 77 -4.57 1.41 -13.16
C HIS A 77 -4.92 1.35 -11.68
N GLU A 78 -4.28 2.21 -10.91
CA GLU A 78 -4.75 2.53 -9.57
C GLU A 78 -5.78 3.64 -9.69
N ALA A 79 -6.86 3.56 -8.90
CA ALA A 79 -7.89 4.57 -8.87
C ALA A 79 -8.32 4.90 -7.44
N GLU A 80 -8.54 6.18 -7.16
CA GLU A 80 -9.23 6.62 -5.95
C GLU A 80 -10.75 6.67 -6.21
N VAL A 81 -11.53 6.04 -5.33
CA VAL A 81 -12.99 6.17 -5.35
C VAL A 81 -13.36 7.55 -4.81
N LEU A 82 -14.01 8.37 -5.63
CA LEU A 82 -14.41 9.72 -5.27
C LEU A 82 -15.83 9.81 -4.70
N SER A 83 -16.72 8.88 -5.08
CA SER A 83 -18.13 8.91 -4.65
C SER A 83 -18.77 7.54 -4.59
N ASP A 84 -19.84 7.40 -3.81
CA ASP A 84 -20.71 6.22 -3.69
C ASP A 84 -22.20 6.58 -3.73
N ARG A 85 -22.68 7.01 -4.91
CA ARG A 85 -24.06 7.49 -5.09
C ARG A 85 -25.00 6.37 -5.50
N ASP A 86 -26.31 6.56 -5.37
CA ASP A 86 -27.36 5.61 -5.80
C ASP A 86 -27.20 4.17 -5.24
N CYS A 87 -26.65 4.04 -4.04
CA CYS A 87 -26.32 2.73 -3.46
C CYS A 87 -27.48 2.02 -2.75
N ALA A 88 -28.65 2.65 -2.65
CA ALA A 88 -29.81 1.99 -2.06
C ALA A 88 -30.16 0.73 -2.87
N PRO A 89 -30.35 -0.43 -2.20
CA PRO A 89 -30.69 -1.65 -2.90
C PRO A 89 -32.09 -1.57 -3.51
N ASP A 90 -32.28 -2.24 -4.64
CA ASP A 90 -33.57 -2.43 -5.29
C ASP A 90 -34.44 -3.47 -4.56
N SER A 91 -35.58 -3.82 -5.17
CA SER A 91 -36.50 -4.82 -4.62
C SER A 91 -35.92 -6.24 -4.53
N GLU A 92 -34.85 -6.53 -5.27
CA GLU A 92 -34.15 -7.82 -5.25
C GLU A 92 -32.97 -7.82 -4.25
N GLY A 93 -32.72 -6.68 -3.60
CA GLY A 93 -31.61 -6.51 -2.66
C GLY A 93 -30.27 -6.21 -3.34
N ILE A 94 -30.28 -5.82 -4.62
CA ILE A 94 -29.10 -5.48 -5.41
C ILE A 94 -28.90 -3.96 -5.37
N SER A 95 -27.72 -3.52 -4.97
CA SER A 95 -27.29 -2.13 -5.09
C SER A 95 -26.72 -1.88 -6.47
N HIS A 96 -27.04 -0.72 -7.03
CA HIS A 96 -26.53 -0.26 -8.33
C HIS A 96 -25.73 1.03 -8.12
N CYS A 97 -24.70 0.99 -7.27
CA CYS A 97 -23.92 2.16 -6.89
C CYS A 97 -23.31 2.85 -8.11
N LEU A 98 -23.42 4.17 -8.18
CA LEU A 98 -22.69 5.02 -9.12
C LEU A 98 -21.43 5.54 -8.45
N ASN A 99 -20.27 5.08 -8.93
CA ASN A 99 -18.97 5.47 -8.41
C ASN A 99 -18.22 6.30 -9.45
N GLU A 100 -17.74 7.49 -9.05
CA GLU A 100 -16.72 8.23 -9.78
C GLU A 100 -15.35 7.78 -9.29
N LEU A 101 -14.46 7.45 -10.22
CA LEU A 101 -13.10 6.99 -9.93
C LEU A 101 -12.10 7.94 -10.57
N ASP A 102 -11.10 8.36 -9.81
CA ASP A 102 -9.96 9.14 -10.29
C ASP A 102 -8.79 8.23 -10.63
N LEU A 103 -8.43 8.16 -11.91
CA LEU A 103 -7.27 7.40 -12.40
C LEU A 103 -5.98 8.23 -12.36
N GLY A 104 -6.01 9.44 -11.81
CA GLY A 104 -4.93 10.42 -11.76
C GLY A 104 -4.69 11.16 -13.08
N THR A 105 -4.93 10.51 -14.22
CA THR A 105 -4.86 11.13 -15.56
C THR A 105 -6.21 11.61 -16.06
N ASN A 106 -7.27 10.90 -15.71
CA ASN A 106 -8.65 11.21 -16.05
C ASN A 106 -9.61 10.58 -15.04
N ARG A 107 -10.90 10.86 -15.21
CA ARG A 107 -11.96 10.31 -14.37
C ARG A 107 -12.88 9.42 -15.18
N ILE A 108 -13.37 8.37 -14.53
CA ILE A 108 -14.42 7.52 -15.07
C ILE A 108 -15.57 7.43 -14.09
N THR A 109 -16.76 7.16 -14.60
CA THR A 109 -17.93 6.81 -13.78
C THR A 109 -18.34 5.39 -14.11
N ILE A 110 -18.52 4.57 -13.08
CA ILE A 110 -18.98 3.19 -13.23
C ILE A 110 -20.30 2.97 -12.47
N ARG A 111 -21.11 2.05 -12.98
CA ARG A 111 -22.23 1.46 -12.28
C ARG A 111 -21.79 0.11 -11.72
N HIS A 112 -21.65 0.03 -10.40
CA HIS A 112 -21.25 -1.17 -9.68
C HIS A 112 -22.49 -1.88 -9.14
N HIS A 113 -22.80 -3.02 -9.73
CA HIS A 113 -23.89 -3.89 -9.30
C HIS A 113 -23.37 -4.85 -8.24
N HIS A 114 -24.00 -4.92 -7.07
CA HIS A 114 -23.59 -5.88 -6.04
C HIS A 114 -24.66 -6.08 -4.96
N ARG A 115 -24.64 -7.24 -4.30
CA ARG A 115 -25.47 -7.47 -3.11
C ARG A 115 -24.70 -6.98 -1.88
N MET A 116 -25.17 -5.92 -1.22
CA MET A 116 -24.47 -5.30 -0.06
C MET A 116 -24.17 -6.28 1.09
N ARG A 117 -24.94 -7.36 1.21
CA ARG A 117 -24.71 -8.43 2.21
C ARG A 117 -23.50 -9.32 1.90
N GLU A 118 -23.07 -9.38 0.65
CA GLU A 118 -21.99 -10.24 0.15
C GLU A 118 -20.76 -9.40 -0.20
N VAL A 119 -20.98 -8.27 -0.89
CA VAL A 119 -19.95 -7.37 -1.40
C VAL A 119 -20.26 -5.97 -0.89
N PRO A 120 -19.38 -5.34 -0.09
CA PRO A 120 -19.58 -3.98 0.37
C PRO A 120 -19.36 -2.97 -0.77
N CYS A 121 -20.03 -1.81 -0.69
CA CYS A 121 -19.84 -0.72 -1.65
C CYS A 121 -18.36 -0.33 -1.78
N LEU A 122 -17.99 0.23 -2.94
CA LEU A 122 -16.79 1.05 -3.06
C LEU A 122 -17.01 2.34 -2.27
N ARG A 123 -16.05 2.73 -1.41
CA ARG A 123 -16.22 3.87 -0.50
C ARG A 123 -15.35 5.06 -0.92
N PRO A 124 -15.80 6.32 -0.74
CA PRO A 124 -14.96 7.48 -0.98
C PRO A 124 -13.63 7.42 -0.20
N GLY A 125 -12.52 7.72 -0.89
CA GLY A 125 -11.15 7.65 -0.36
C GLY A 125 -10.52 6.25 -0.41
N GLU A 126 -11.25 5.24 -0.85
CA GLU A 126 -10.68 3.91 -1.09
C GLU A 126 -9.84 3.90 -2.37
N THR A 127 -8.65 3.29 -2.29
CA THR A 127 -7.83 3.03 -3.47
C THR A 127 -8.10 1.62 -4.00
N VAL A 128 -8.48 1.50 -5.27
CA VAL A 128 -8.75 0.22 -5.95
C VAL A 128 -7.86 0.01 -7.15
N THR A 129 -7.60 -1.25 -7.50
CA THR A 129 -7.05 -1.59 -8.81
C THR A 129 -8.19 -1.63 -9.83
N VAL A 130 -8.03 -0.99 -10.98
CA VAL A 130 -9.02 -0.94 -12.07
C VAL A 130 -8.39 -1.46 -13.36
N MET A 131 -9.11 -2.30 -14.09
CA MET A 131 -8.71 -2.73 -15.43
C MET A 131 -9.92 -2.97 -16.32
N ASN A 132 -9.73 -2.86 -17.63
CA ASN A 132 -10.79 -3.23 -18.57
C ASN A 132 -10.88 -4.74 -18.76
N GLU A 133 -12.03 -5.22 -19.24
CA GLU A 133 -12.31 -6.64 -19.49
C GLU A 133 -11.23 -7.31 -20.37
N ALA A 134 -10.77 -6.65 -21.44
CA ALA A 134 -9.72 -7.21 -22.30
C ALA A 134 -8.39 -7.46 -21.55
N THR A 135 -7.99 -6.54 -20.66
CA THR A 135 -6.78 -6.70 -19.84
C THR A 135 -6.94 -7.82 -18.82
N TYR A 136 -8.15 -7.95 -18.27
CA TYR A 136 -8.48 -8.98 -17.30
C TYR A 136 -8.39 -10.39 -17.92
N GLU A 137 -9.02 -10.60 -19.07
CA GLU A 137 -8.98 -11.88 -19.80
C GLU A 137 -7.55 -12.28 -20.19
N ALA A 138 -6.76 -11.32 -20.68
CA ALA A 138 -5.35 -11.55 -21.01
C ALA A 138 -4.56 -12.08 -19.80
N ARG A 139 -4.80 -11.52 -18.60
CA ARG A 139 -4.16 -11.96 -17.36
C ARG A 139 -4.62 -13.32 -16.88
N ARG A 140 -5.91 -13.64 -17.04
CA ARG A 140 -6.47 -14.94 -16.63
C ARG A 140 -6.00 -16.10 -17.50
N SER A 141 -5.63 -15.82 -18.75
CA SER A 141 -5.15 -16.80 -19.72
C SER A 141 -3.64 -17.06 -19.70
N SER A 142 -2.87 -16.32 -18.88
CA SER A 142 -1.42 -16.42 -18.75
C SER A 142 -1.00 -17.33 -17.59
#